data_AF-A0A5M4A801-F1
#
_entry.id   AF-A0A5M4A801-F1
#
_cell.length_a   1.000
_cell.length_b   1.000
_cell.length_c   1.000
_cell.angle_alpha   90.00
_cell.angle_beta   90.00
_cell.angle_gamma   90.00
#
_symmetry.space_group_name_H-M   'P 1'
#
loop_
_entity.id
_entity.type
_entity.pdbx_description
1 polymer ?
#
loop_
_entity_poly.entity_id
_entity_poly.type
_entity_poly.pdbx_seq_one_letter_code
_entity_poly.pdbx_strand_id
1 'polypeptide(L)' 'MDNHPTMTNPGITSGNGFMLYFRTENMDAIYKSALGEGWKIEEDIQLNPGPMKREFSLRDPDGYFLTTSEFHEFEK' A
#
# COMPACT_ATOMS: atom_id res chain seq x y z
N MET A 1 7.59 -1.42 13.75
CA MET A 1 6.41 -0.66 14.20
C MET A 1 6.30 0.49 13.24
N ASP A 2 5.63 0.21 12.13
CA ASP A 2 5.61 1.09 10.97
C ASP A 2 4.75 2.31 11.32
N ASN A 3 5.36 3.48 11.17
CA ASN A 3 4.85 4.73 11.68
C ASN A 3 3.75 5.25 10.75
N HIS A 4 2.57 4.63 10.80
CA HIS A 4 1.51 4.91 9.85
C HIS A 4 1.03 6.37 9.97
N PRO A 5 1.05 7.15 8.87
CA PRO A 5 0.74 8.58 8.92
C PRO A 5 -0.65 8.90 9.47
N THR A 6 -1.65 8.06 9.14
CA THR A 6 -3.04 8.20 9.61
C THR A 6 -3.22 7.92 11.10
N MET A 7 -2.26 7.25 11.76
CA MET A 7 -2.29 6.99 13.20
C MET A 7 -1.56 8.05 14.02
N THR A 8 -0.74 8.89 13.37
CA THR A 8 0.12 9.87 14.03
C THR A 8 -0.25 11.32 13.70
N ASN A 9 -1.00 11.55 12.62
CA ASN A 9 -1.43 12.87 12.19
C ASN A 9 -2.96 12.96 12.03
N PRO A 10 -3.67 13.68 12.92
CA PRO A 10 -5.13 13.83 12.85
C PRO A 10 -5.61 14.69 11.66
N GLY A 11 -4.70 15.40 10.96
CA GLY A 11 -5.01 16.15 9.75
C GLY A 11 -5.12 15.29 8.49
N ILE A 12 -4.86 13.98 8.58
CA ILE A 12 -4.98 13.05 7.47
C ILE A 12 -6.32 12.33 7.56
N THR A 13 -7.11 12.37 6.48
CA THR A 13 -8.34 11.58 6.36
C THR A 13 -8.01 10.10 6.53
N SER A 14 -8.56 9.47 7.57
CA SER A 14 -8.47 8.04 7.77
C SER A 14 -9.64 7.37 7.04
N GLY A 15 -9.34 6.46 6.11
CA GLY A 15 -10.34 5.61 5.44
C GLY A 15 -11.02 4.67 6.43
N ASN A 16 -11.91 5.22 7.26
CA ASN A 16 -12.62 4.54 8.35
C ASN A 16 -11.71 3.80 9.35
N GLY A 17 -10.44 4.19 9.46
CA GLY A 17 -9.47 3.57 10.36
C GLY A 17 -8.96 2.20 9.91
N PHE A 18 -9.20 1.80 8.65
CA PHE A 18 -8.69 0.56 8.09
C PHE A 18 -7.54 0.79 7.11
N MET A 19 -6.61 -0.16 7.09
CA MET A 19 -5.62 -0.33 6.05
C MET A 19 -5.94 -1.62 5.31
N LEU A 20 -5.91 -1.58 3.99
CA LEU A 20 -6.21 -2.73 3.15
C LEU A 20 -4.91 -3.29 2.55
N TYR A 21 -4.74 -4.60 2.67
CA TYR A 21 -3.59 -5.30 2.13
C TYR A 21 -4.03 -6.28 1.04
N PHE A 22 -3.48 -6.12 -0.15
CA PHE A 22 -3.72 -7.00 -1.29
C PHE A 22 -2.41 -7.67 -1.73
N ARG A 23 -2.49 -8.96 -2.05
CA ARG A 23 -1.40 -9.70 -2.69
C ARG A 23 -1.83 -10.11 -4.09
N THR A 24 -0.94 -9.97 -5.06
CA THR A 24 -1.28 -10.21 -6.47
C THR A 24 -0.05 -10.57 -7.28
N GLU A 25 -0.24 -11.37 -8.33
CA GLU A 25 0.83 -11.68 -9.30
C GLU A 25 1.15 -10.48 -10.21
N ASN A 26 0.27 -9.49 -10.28
CA ASN A 26 0.36 -8.37 -11.24
C ASN A 26 0.68 -7.02 -10.58
N MET A 27 1.44 -7.02 -9.48
CA MET A 27 1.72 -5.81 -8.68
C MET A 27 2.31 -4.67 -9.54
N ASP A 28 3.33 -4.97 -10.36
CA ASP A 28 4.01 -3.97 -11.19
C ASP A 28 3.07 -3.32 -12.22
N ALA A 29 2.07 -4.07 -12.73
CA ALA A 29 1.09 -3.56 -13.67
C ALA A 29 0.13 -2.56 -12.99
N ILE A 30 -0.32 -2.89 -11.77
CA ILE A 30 -1.18 -2.00 -10.97
C ILE A 30 -0.41 -0.73 -10.62
N TYR A 31 0.84 -0.85 -10.19
CA TYR A 31 1.68 0.31 -9.87
C TYR A 31 1.83 1.27 -11.06
N LYS A 32 2.15 0.73 -12.26
CA LYS A 32 2.24 1.54 -13.48
C LYS A 32 0.91 2.21 -13.86
N SER A 33 -0.20 1.49 -13.69
CA SER A 33 -1.53 2.06 -13.92
C SER A 33 -1.82 3.20 -12.95
N ALA A 34 -1.50 3.02 -11.67
CA ALA A 34 -1.71 4.03 -10.64
C ALA A 34 -0.91 5.31 -10.94
N LEU A 35 0.35 5.17 -11.34
CA LEU A 35 1.16 6.31 -11.79
C LEU A 35 0.59 7.00 -13.04
N GLY A 36 0.18 6.23 -14.05
CA GLY A 36 -0.35 6.77 -15.31
C GLY A 36 -1.65 7.56 -15.12
N GLU A 37 -2.48 7.15 -14.17
CA GLU A 37 -3.75 7.79 -13.81
C GLU A 37 -3.59 8.88 -12.72
N GLY A 38 -2.37 9.15 -12.25
CA GLY A 38 -2.08 10.23 -11.29
C GLY A 38 -2.57 9.94 -9.87
N TRP A 39 -2.70 8.66 -9.48
CA TRP A 39 -3.03 8.28 -8.11
C TRP A 39 -1.93 8.70 -7.14
N LYS A 40 -2.34 9.01 -5.91
CA LYS A 40 -1.40 9.37 -4.85
C LYS A 40 -0.69 8.13 -4.33
N ILE A 41 0.55 7.94 -4.77
CA ILE A 41 1.47 6.95 -4.20
C ILE A 41 2.00 7.52 -2.88
N GLU A 42 1.72 6.81 -1.79
CA GLU A 42 2.18 7.17 -0.45
C GLU A 42 3.55 6.55 -0.17
N GLU A 43 3.77 5.33 -0.66
CA GLU A 43 5.06 4.63 -0.61
C GLU A 43 5.34 4.00 -1.97
N ASP A 44 6.50 4.29 -2.53
CA ASP A 44 6.98 3.67 -3.77
C ASP A 44 7.25 2.16 -3.56
N ILE A 45 7.52 1.43 -4.63
CA ILE A 45 7.91 0.02 -4.57
C ILE A 45 9.14 -0.11 -3.66
N GLN A 46 8.94 -0.76 -2.53
CA GLN A 46 9.96 -1.06 -1.55
C GLN A 46 10.01 -2.56 -1.28
N LEU A 47 11.17 -3.04 -0.83
CA LEU A 47 11.32 -4.41 -0.37
C LEU A 47 10.96 -4.47 1.10
N ASN A 48 9.87 -5.17 1.43
CA ASN A 48 9.49 -5.36 2.82
C ASN A 48 10.54 -6.27 3.51
N PRO A 49 11.19 -5.81 4.59
CA PRO A 49 12.26 -6.54 5.27
C PRO A 49 11.80 -7.84 5.96
N GLY A 50 10.49 -8.10 6.05
CA GLY A 50 9.94 -9.37 6.50
C GLY A 50 10.08 -10.46 5.42
N PRO A 51 9.02 -10.80 4.67
CA PRO A 51 9.06 -11.89 3.68
C PRO A 51 9.91 -11.58 2.43
N MET A 52 10.70 -10.50 2.42
CA MET A 52 11.52 -10.05 1.28
C MET A 52 10.69 -9.94 0.00
N LYS A 53 9.50 -9.32 0.11
CA LYS A 53 8.58 -9.12 -1.02
C LYS A 53 8.49 -7.65 -1.38
N ARG A 54 8.34 -7.38 -2.67
CA ARG A 54 8.10 -6.01 -3.12
C ARG A 54 6.65 -5.64 -2.82
N GLU A 55 6.46 -4.41 -2.34
CA GLU A 55 5.15 -3.83 -2.13
C GLU A 55 5.19 -2.32 -2.31
N PHE A 56 4.05 -1.72 -2.59
CA PHE A 56 3.87 -0.28 -2.66
C PHE A 56 2.54 0.10 -2.02
N SER A 57 2.40 1.36 -1.64
CA SER A 57 1.19 1.87 -1.00
C SER A 57 0.62 3.08 -1.72
N LEU A 58 -0.70 3.11 -1.90
CA LEU A 58 -1.43 4.23 -2.50
C LEU A 58 -2.59 4.67 -1.61
N ARG A 59 -3.05 5.90 -1.81
CA ARG A 59 -4.25 6.42 -1.17
C ARG A 59 -5.41 6.48 -2.16
N ASP A 60 -6.53 5.89 -1.78
CA ASP A 60 -7.77 5.98 -2.54
C ASP A 60 -8.50 7.32 -2.27
N PRO A 61 -9.56 7.68 -3.01
CA PRO A 61 -10.22 8.97 -2.85
C PRO A 61 -10.99 9.08 -1.52
N ASP A 62 -11.33 7.94 -0.91
CA ASP A 62 -12.04 7.83 0.36
C ASP A 62 -11.08 7.87 1.56
N GLY A 63 -9.76 7.93 1.32
CA GLY A 63 -8.72 8.06 2.35
C GLY A 63 -8.20 6.74 2.89
N TYR A 64 -8.54 5.60 2.30
CA TYR A 64 -7.94 4.32 2.66
C TYR A 64 -6.50 4.24 2.19
N PHE A 65 -5.68 3.59 3.01
CA PHE A 65 -4.33 3.23 2.67
C PHE A 65 -4.34 1.81 2.12
N LEU A 66 -3.98 1.66 0.85
CA LEU A 66 -3.97 0.38 0.15
C LEU A 66 -2.51 -0.02 -0.10
N THR A 67 -2.08 -1.09 0.54
CA THR A 67 -0.77 -1.70 0.28
C THR A 67 -0.97 -2.89 -0.65
N THR A 68 -0.25 -2.90 -1.76
CA THR A 68 -0.28 -4.00 -2.74
C THR A 68 1.10 -4.63 -2.81
N SER A 69 1.17 -5.93 -2.56
CA SER A 69 2.40 -6.71 -2.61
C SER A 69 2.41 -7.67 -3.80
N GLU A 70 3.62 -8.14 -4.13
CA GLU A 70 3.79 -9.37 -4.89
C GLU A 70 3.08 -10.54 -4.21
N PHE A 71 2.61 -11.49 -5.03
CA PHE A 71 2.00 -12.71 -4.53
C PHE A 71 3.01 -13.50 -3.69
N HIS A 72 2.54 -13.95 -2.53
CA HIS A 72 3.27 -14.83 -1.66
C HIS A 72 2.30 -15.66 -0.82
N GLU A 73 2.75 -16.86 -0.47
CA GLU A 73 2.09 -17.68 0.53
C GLU A 73 2.63 -17.30 1.90
N PHE A 74 1.75 -17.23 2.89
CA PHE A 74 2.19 -17.12 4.27
C PHE A 74 2.68 -18.50 4.70
N GLU A 75 3.92 -18.57 5.21
CA GLU A 75 4.34 -19.76 5.94
C GLU A 75 3.43 -19.91 7.17
N LYS A 76 2.97 -21.14 7.38
CA LYS A 76 1.93 -21.49 8.34
C LYS A 76 2.50 -21.70 9.74
#